data_AF-A0A4Q4CQX1-F1
#
_entry.id   AF-A0A4Q4CQX1-F1
#
_cell.length_a   1.000
_cell.length_b   1.000
_cell.length_c   1.000
_cell.angle_alpha   90.00
_cell.angle_beta   90.00
_cell.angle_gamma   90.00
#
_symmetry.space_group_name_H-M   'P 1'
#
loop_
_entity.id
_entity.type
_entity.pdbx_description
1 polymer ?
#
loop_
_entity_poly.entity_id
_entity_poly.type
_entity_poly.pdbx_seq_one_letter_code
_entity_poly.pdbx_strand_id
1 'polypeptide(L)' 'LAFYDPPTKTMGFGTSFHPTGDVSADMDLVRAFYADKLGIRPENATVPRLREEDAPR' A
#
# COMPACT_ATOMS: atom_id res chain seq x y z
N LEU A 1 1.99 -3.20 7.93
CA LEU A 1 1.82 -3.52 6.49
C LEU A 1 2.55 -4.84 6.19
N ALA A 2 2.17 -5.59 5.15
CA ALA A 2 2.85 -6.84 4.80
C ALA A 2 2.98 -6.96 3.28
N PHE A 3 4.05 -7.59 2.79
CA PHE A 3 4.25 -7.79 1.37
C PHE A 3 4.71 -9.23 1.09
N TYR A 4 4.44 -9.68 -0.13
CA TYR A 4 4.98 -10.91 -0.69
C TYR A 4 5.76 -10.57 -1.95
N ASP A 5 6.99 -11.07 -2.02
CA ASP A 5 7.90 -10.91 -3.16
C ASP A 5 8.03 -12.26 -3.91
N PRO A 6 7.36 -12.42 -5.06
CA PRO A 6 7.32 -13.70 -5.77
C PRO A 6 8.64 -14.16 -6.39
N PRO A 7 9.50 -13.29 -6.98
CA PRO A 7 10.82 -13.67 -7.49
C PRO A 7 11.66 -14.41 -6.44
N THR A 8 11.62 -13.96 -5.18
CA THR A 8 12.40 -14.56 -4.09
C THR A 8 11.57 -15.50 -3.21
N LYS A 9 10.25 -15.57 -3.42
CA LYS A 9 9.27 -16.25 -2.54
C LYS A 9 9.37 -15.80 -1.08
N THR A 10 9.72 -14.54 -0.85
CA THR A 10 9.90 -13.98 0.49
C THR A 10 8.63 -13.24 0.92
N MET A 11 8.19 -13.46 2.16
CA MET A 11 7.17 -12.64 2.80
C MET A 11 7.80 -11.79 3.89
N GLY A 12 7.39 -10.53 3.98
CA GLY A 12 7.89 -9.60 4.98
C GLY A 12 6.77 -8.79 5.60
N PHE A 13 6.93 -8.50 6.90
CA PHE A 13 6.09 -7.56 7.61
C PHE A 13 6.81 -6.22 7.66
N GLY A 14 6.16 -5.19 7.14
CA GLY A 14 6.55 -3.80 7.35
C GLY A 14 6.11 -3.29 8.71
N THR A 15 6.28 -1.99 8.92
CA THR A 15 5.89 -1.31 10.15
C THR A 15 4.41 -1.51 10.48
N SER A 16 4.10 -1.52 11.77
CA SER A 16 2.72 -1.39 12.25
C SER A 16 2.17 -0.05 11.74
N PHE A 17 1.09 -0.14 10.97
CA PHE A 17 0.43 1.03 10.42
C PHE A 17 -0.78 1.34 11.30
N HIS A 18 -0.81 2.55 11.85
CA HIS A 18 -1.91 3.07 12.64
C HIS A 18 -2.56 4.21 11.85
N PRO A 19 -3.81 4.06 11.38
CA PRO A 19 -4.52 5.12 10.69
C PRO A 19 -4.65 6.35 11.58
N THR A 20 -4.30 7.51 11.04
CA THR A 20 -4.33 8.80 11.76
C THR A 20 -5.68 9.52 11.62
N GLY A 21 -6.48 9.12 10.64
CA GLY A 21 -7.75 9.76 10.29
C GLY A 21 -7.62 10.83 9.20
N ASP A 22 -6.39 11.16 8.79
CA ASP A 22 -6.13 11.85 7.53
C ASP A 22 -5.94 10.80 6.44
N VAL A 23 -7.03 10.50 5.72
CA VAL A 23 -7.05 9.45 4.70
C VAL A 23 -6.00 9.70 3.60
N SER A 24 -5.78 10.94 3.20
CA SER A 24 -4.81 11.27 2.15
C SER A 24 -3.38 11.00 2.61
N ALA A 25 -3.01 11.47 3.81
CA ALA A 25 -1.69 11.24 4.38
C ALA A 25 -1.44 9.75 4.69
N ASP A 26 -2.45 9.06 5.21
CA ASP A 26 -2.44 7.62 5.48
C ASP A 26 -2.24 6.83 4.17
N MET A 27 -2.94 7.20 3.10
CA MET A 27 -2.81 6.56 1.79
C MET A 27 -1.48 6.87 1.10
N ASP A 28 -0.87 8.04 1.34
CA ASP A 28 0.48 8.35 0.85
C ASP A 28 1.54 7.43 1.50
N LEU A 29 1.42 7.12 2.80
CA LEU A 29 2.29 6.16 3.48
C LEU A 29 2.13 4.74 2.93
N VAL A 30 0.89 4.31 2.72
CA VAL A 30 0.58 3.00 2.13
C VAL A 30 1.12 2.92 0.70
N ARG A 31 0.94 3.97 -0.11
CA ARG A 31 1.46 4.04 -1.48
C ARG A 31 2.99 4.03 -1.51
N ALA A 32 3.65 4.75 -0.62
CA ALA A 32 5.11 4.71 -0.50
C ALA A 32 5.60 3.30 -0.12
N PHE A 33 4.92 2.60 0.78
CA PHE A 33 5.29 1.24 1.18
C PHE A 33 5.14 0.22 0.05
N TYR A 34 4.10 0.32 -0.78
CA TYR A 34 3.84 -0.61 -1.88
C TYR A 34 4.45 -0.19 -3.22
N ALA A 35 5.07 1.00 -3.33
CA ALA A 35 5.66 1.50 -4.58
C ALA A 35 6.67 0.52 -5.20
N ASP A 36 7.51 -0.10 -4.36
CA ASP A 36 8.51 -1.08 -4.79
C ASP A 36 8.01 -2.54 -4.74
N LYS A 37 6.72 -2.76 -4.44
CA LYS A 37 6.15 -4.08 -4.17
C LYS A 37 5.12 -4.44 -5.22
N LEU A 38 5.54 -5.25 -6.19
CA LEU A 38 4.73 -5.57 -7.36
C LEU A 38 3.78 -6.78 -7.16
N GLY A 39 3.99 -7.60 -6.12
CA GLY A 39 3.20 -8.79 -5.86
C GLY A 39 3.30 -9.86 -6.97
N ILE A 40 2.41 -10.86 -6.96
CA ILE A 40 2.48 -12.08 -7.81
C ILE A 40 2.29 -11.79 -9.30
N ARG A 41 1.46 -10.79 -9.64
CA ARG A 41 1.17 -10.40 -11.01
C ARG A 41 1.39 -8.89 -11.17
N PRO A 42 2.61 -8.45 -11.50
CA PRO A 42 2.93 -7.03 -11.65
C PRO A 42 2.03 -6.32 -12.67
N GLU A 43 1.59 -7.03 -13.71
CA GLU A 43 0.69 -6.51 -14.75
C GLU A 43 -0.70 -6.08 -14.25
N ASN A 44 -1.13 -6.60 -13.08
CA ASN A 44 -2.41 -6.25 -12.46
C ASN A 44 -2.24 -5.27 -11.29
N ALA A 45 -1.03 -4.73 -11.11
CA ALA A 45 -0.78 -3.77 -10.04
C ALA A 45 -1.60 -2.50 -10.28
N THR A 46 -2.47 -2.19 -9.32
CA THR A 46 -3.22 -0.94 -9.30
C THR A 46 -2.75 -0.14 -8.10
N VAL A 47 -2.57 1.17 -8.30
CA VAL A 47 -2.20 2.08 -7.22
C VAL A 47 -3.29 2.04 -6.14
N PRO A 48 -2.95 1.75 -4.86
CA PRO A 48 -3.92 1.77 -3.77
C PRO A 48 -4.55 3.16 -3.64
N ARG A 49 -5.86 3.23 -3.85
CA ARG A 49 -6.65 4.47 -3.72
C ARG A 49 -7.95 4.19 -2.97
N LEU A 50 -8.32 5.10 -2.07
CA LEU A 50 -9.56 5.12 -1.33
C LEU A 50 -10.43 6.27 -1.81
N ARG A 51 -11.74 6.02 -1.87
CA ARG A 51 -12.73 7.04 -2.26
C ARG A 51 -12.77 8.23 -1.31
N GLU A 52 -12.44 8.01 -0.04
CA GLU A 52 -12.42 9.04 1.00
C GLU A 52 -11.27 10.05 0.81
N GLU A 53 -10.31 9.81 -0.09
CA GLU A 53 -9.28 10.79 -0.48
C GLU A 53 -9.87 11.99 -1.25
N ASP A 54 -10.96 11.78 -2.00
CA ASP A 54 -11.61 12.80 -2.85
C ASP A 54 -12.91 13.34 -2.23
N ALA A 55 -13.30 12.86 -1.06
CA ALA A 55 -14.53 13.30 -0.40
C ALA A 55 -14.32 14.73 0.14
N PRO A 56 -15.18 15.72 -0.23
CA PRO A 56 -15.16 17.01 0.42
C PRO A 56 -15.52 16.82 1.89
N ARG A 57 -14.67 17.35 2.78
CA ARG A 57 -14.90 17.37 4.23
C ARG A 57 -16.14 18.14 4.60
#